data_AF-A0AA36NEP9-F1
#
_entry.id   AF-A0AA36NEP9-F1
#
_cell.length_a   1.000
_cell.length_b   1.000
_cell.length_c   1.000
_cell.angle_alpha   90.00
_cell.angle_beta   90.00
_cell.angle_gamma   90.00
#
_symmetry.space_group_name_H-M   'P 1'
#
loop_
_entity.id
_entity.type
_entity.pdbx_description
1 polymer ?
#
loop_
_entity_poly.entity_id
_entity_poly.type
_entity_poly.pdbx_seq_one_letter_code
_entity_poly.pdbx_strand_id
1 'polypeptide(L)'
;MLAPSTATLGALPNYIFDRVFGPEASQQEVYETVDPVVQEVLSGGGNGCILCYGQTSAGKTFTVEGCEGELRGIIPRTLEAVFEDFLPSCQEEVSVSVSMLEIYMERLRDLLSDGAELSVAEDRHQLHLTAGAQHKPLDLLVQ
;
A
#
# COMPACT_ATOMS: atom_id res chain seq x y z
N MET A 1 -33.82 -21.87 -31.05
CA MET A 1 -34.75 -21.56 -29.94
C MET A 1 -33.91 -21.70 -28.67
N LEU A 2 -33.43 -20.66 -27.98
CA LEU A 2 -33.77 -19.24 -27.84
C LEU A 2 -32.50 -18.38 -27.92
N ALA A 3 -32.57 -17.21 -28.54
CA ALA A 3 -31.50 -16.21 -28.50
C ALA A 3 -31.53 -15.50 -27.13
N PRO A 4 -30.37 -15.14 -26.53
CA PRO A 4 -30.38 -14.31 -25.34
C PRO A 4 -30.92 -12.93 -25.72
N SER A 5 -32.03 -12.54 -25.10
CA SER A 5 -32.63 -11.22 -25.22
C SER A 5 -31.78 -10.20 -24.46
N THR A 6 -30.87 -9.54 -25.16
CA THR A 6 -30.11 -8.41 -24.62
C THR A 6 -31.02 -7.17 -24.60
N ALA A 7 -31.55 -6.84 -23.43
CA ALA A 7 -32.17 -5.54 -23.21
C ALA A 7 -31.07 -4.49 -23.08
N THR A 8 -30.81 -3.75 -24.15
CA THR A 8 -29.85 -2.63 -24.14
C THR A 8 -30.48 -1.42 -23.44
N LEU A 9 -30.41 -1.38 -22.11
CA LEU A 9 -30.59 -0.15 -21.36
C LEU A 9 -29.28 0.65 -21.53
N GLY A 10 -29.22 1.52 -22.56
CA GLY A 10 -28.15 2.51 -22.82
C GLY A 10 -26.72 2.01 -22.58
N ALA A 11 -26.02 1.58 -23.64
CA ALA A 11 -24.68 1.00 -23.59
C ALA A 11 -23.76 1.69 -22.58
N LEU A 12 -23.63 1.08 -21.40
CA LEU A 12 -22.68 1.53 -20.38
C LEU A 12 -21.27 1.33 -20.95
N PRO A 13 -20.34 2.26 -20.71
CA PRO A 13 -18.96 2.09 -21.11
C PRO A 13 -18.38 0.81 -20.48
N ASN A 14 -17.76 -0.02 -21.31
CA ASN A 14 -16.99 -1.17 -20.84
C ASN A 14 -15.60 -0.70 -20.43
N TYR A 15 -15.17 -1.07 -19.23
CA TYR A 15 -13.83 -0.80 -18.72
C TYR A 15 -13.05 -2.11 -18.60
N ILE A 16 -11.77 -2.06 -18.93
CA ILE A 16 -10.86 -3.22 -18.87
C ILE A 16 -9.84 -2.94 -17.78
N PHE A 17 -9.67 -3.90 -16.88
CA PHE A 17 -8.69 -3.88 -15.80
C PHE A 17 -8.05 -5.27 -15.72
N ASP A 18 -6.82 -5.34 -15.19
CA ASP A 18 -6.14 -6.62 -14.97
C ASP A 18 -6.91 -7.51 -13.99
N ARG A 19 -7.54 -6.90 -12.99
CA ARG A 19 -8.41 -7.59 -12.02
C ARG A 19 -9.54 -6.67 -11.57
N VAL A 20 -10.71 -7.26 -11.37
CA VAL A 20 -11.91 -6.59 -10.85
C VAL A 20 -12.41 -7.38 -9.65
N PHE A 21 -12.59 -6.69 -8.51
CA PHE A 21 -13.06 -7.30 -7.28
C PHE A 21 -14.57 -7.08 -7.12
N GLY A 22 -15.28 -8.15 -6.74
CA GLY A 22 -16.68 -8.08 -6.36
C GLY A 22 -16.85 -7.56 -4.92
N PRO A 23 -18.09 -7.29 -4.49
CA PRO A 23 -18.36 -6.79 -3.13
C PRO A 23 -18.00 -7.78 -2.01
N GLU A 24 -17.94 -9.07 -2.33
CA GLU A 24 -17.57 -10.14 -1.38
C GLU A 24 -16.06 -10.39 -1.34
N ALA A 25 -15.26 -9.64 -2.09
CA ALA A 25 -13.82 -9.83 -2.12
C ALA A 25 -13.21 -9.54 -0.75
N SER A 26 -12.39 -10.46 -0.28
CA SER A 26 -11.71 -10.36 1.01
C SER A 26 -10.45 -9.49 0.91
N GLN A 27 -9.98 -9.01 2.06
CA GLN A 27 -8.70 -8.29 2.15
C GLN A 27 -7.52 -9.16 1.71
N GLN A 28 -7.58 -10.46 1.97
CA GLN A 28 -6.58 -11.43 1.54
C GLN A 28 -6.53 -11.51 0.00
N GLU A 29 -7.67 -11.65 -0.66
CA GLU A 29 -7.72 -11.70 -2.14
C GLU A 29 -7.21 -10.42 -2.79
N VAL A 30 -7.43 -9.26 -2.15
CA VAL A 30 -6.87 -7.98 -2.61
C VAL A 30 -5.35 -7.96 -2.39
N TYR A 31 -4.87 -8.38 -1.22
CA TYR A 31 -3.44 -8.45 -0.91
C TYR A 31 -2.66 -9.35 -1.88
N GLU A 32 -3.21 -10.49 -2.29
CA GLU A 32 -2.58 -11.40 -3.25
C GLU A 32 -2.28 -10.75 -4.62
N THR A 33 -2.96 -9.67 -4.98
CA THR A 33 -2.63 -8.90 -6.20
C THR A 33 -1.46 -7.96 -6.03
N VAL A 34 -1.15 -7.60 -4.79
CA VAL A 34 -0.11 -6.66 -4.40
C VAL A 34 1.17 -7.40 -4.01
N ASP A 35 1.03 -8.60 -3.45
CA ASP A 35 2.15 -9.45 -3.01
C ASP A 35 3.28 -9.61 -4.03
N PRO A 36 3.03 -9.78 -5.36
CA PRO A 36 4.12 -9.86 -6.33
C PRO A 36 5.06 -8.64 -6.33
N VAL A 37 4.52 -7.43 -6.09
CA VAL A 37 5.33 -6.20 -5.98
C VAL A 37 6.18 -6.23 -4.71
N VAL A 38 5.62 -6.74 -3.62
CA VAL A 38 6.33 -6.90 -2.34
C VAL A 38 7.49 -7.90 -2.51
N GLN A 39 7.22 -9.07 -3.08
CA GLN A 39 8.22 -10.11 -3.32
C GLN A 39 9.32 -9.64 -4.28
N GLU A 40 8.99 -8.85 -5.30
CA GLU A 40 9.97 -8.26 -6.21
C GLU A 40 10.96 -7.37 -5.45
N VAL A 41 10.47 -6.44 -4.62
CA VAL A 41 11.32 -5.56 -3.81
C VAL A 41 12.20 -6.36 -2.84
N LEU A 42 11.63 -7.34 -2.15
CA LEU A 42 12.36 -8.17 -1.18
C LEU A 42 13.42 -9.05 -1.83
N SER A 43 13.21 -9.47 -3.08
CA SER A 43 14.19 -10.24 -3.85
C SER A 43 15.32 -9.39 -4.45
N GLY A 44 15.41 -8.10 -4.10
CA GLY A 44 16.39 -7.15 -4.65
C GLY A 44 15.95 -6.48 -5.97
N GLY A 45 14.68 -6.65 -6.35
CA GLY A 45 14.06 -6.04 -7.52
C GLY A 45 13.67 -4.58 -7.29
N GLY A 46 14.65 -3.71 -7.04
CA GLY A 46 14.46 -2.26 -7.02
C GLY A 46 13.34 -1.74 -6.10
N ASN A 47 12.64 -0.68 -6.53
CA ASN A 47 11.61 0.01 -5.75
C ASN A 47 10.21 -0.33 -6.26
N GLY A 48 9.31 -0.71 -5.35
CA GLY A 48 7.88 -0.92 -5.61
C GLY A 48 7.03 0.25 -5.13
N CYS A 49 5.90 0.51 -5.81
CA CYS A 49 4.95 1.55 -5.42
C CYS A 49 3.51 1.05 -5.62
N ILE A 50 2.69 1.18 -4.57
CA ILE A 50 1.27 0.79 -4.59
C ILE A 50 0.45 2.03 -4.29
N LEU A 51 -0.51 2.33 -5.18
CA LEU A 51 -1.38 3.49 -5.05
C LEU A 51 -2.83 3.05 -4.91
N CYS A 52 -3.50 3.54 -3.87
CA CYS A 52 -4.94 3.38 -3.69
C CYS A 52 -5.65 4.69 -4.04
N TYR A 53 -6.48 4.68 -5.08
CA TYR A 53 -7.19 5.87 -5.56
C TYR A 53 -8.71 5.61 -5.64
N GLY A 54 -9.50 6.67 -5.51
CA GLY A 54 -10.95 6.61 -5.52
C GLY A 54 -11.60 7.74 -4.73
N GLN A 55 -12.91 7.91 -4.88
CA GLN A 55 -13.67 8.94 -4.16
C GLN A 55 -13.65 8.74 -2.64
N THR A 56 -14.05 9.76 -1.88
CA THR A 56 -14.27 9.63 -0.43
C THR A 56 -15.29 8.53 -0.16
N SER A 57 -15.09 7.76 0.92
CA SER A 57 -15.91 6.59 1.27
C SER A 57 -15.85 5.41 0.28
N ALA A 58 -14.91 5.40 -0.68
CA ALA A 58 -14.72 4.27 -1.59
C ALA A 58 -13.95 3.08 -0.99
N GLY A 59 -13.58 3.15 0.30
CA GLY A 59 -12.85 2.05 0.97
C GLY A 59 -11.33 2.12 0.93
N LYS A 60 -10.71 3.22 0.48
CA LYS A 60 -9.24 3.34 0.39
C LYS A 60 -8.50 3.02 1.70
N THR A 61 -8.89 3.66 2.80
CA THR A 61 -8.30 3.41 4.13
C THR A 61 -8.54 1.98 4.58
N PHE A 62 -9.72 1.43 4.31
CA PHE A 62 -10.02 0.04 4.59
C PHE A 62 -9.10 -0.90 3.79
N THR A 63 -8.87 -0.67 2.49
CA THR A 63 -7.96 -1.52 1.70
C THR A 63 -6.50 -1.42 2.16
N VAL A 64 -6.02 -0.21 2.43
CA VAL A 64 -4.59 0.02 2.73
C VAL A 64 -4.24 -0.36 4.17
N GLU A 65 -5.02 0.08 5.16
CA GLU A 65 -4.77 -0.14 6.59
C GLU A 65 -5.58 -1.33 7.11
N GLY A 66 -6.88 -1.33 6.79
CA GLY A 66 -7.81 -2.38 7.22
C GLY A 66 -8.21 -2.27 8.69
N CYS A 67 -8.61 -3.40 9.25
CA CYS A 67 -8.98 -3.57 10.65
C CYS A 67 -8.26 -4.80 11.22
N GLU A 68 -8.70 -5.32 12.36
CA GLU A 68 -8.09 -6.50 12.99
C GLU A 68 -8.47 -7.82 12.32
N GLY A 69 -7.70 -8.88 12.60
CA GLY A 69 -7.95 -10.24 12.13
C GLY A 69 -7.93 -10.38 10.61
N GLU A 70 -8.94 -11.04 10.05
CA GLU A 70 -9.07 -11.24 8.59
C GLU A 70 -9.27 -9.94 7.81
N LEU A 71 -9.62 -8.84 8.50
CA LEU A 71 -9.85 -7.55 7.88
C LEU A 71 -8.57 -6.69 7.78
N ARG A 72 -7.41 -7.20 8.21
CA ARG A 72 -6.09 -6.55 8.03
C ARG A 72 -5.87 -6.20 6.56
N GLY A 73 -5.49 -4.95 6.29
CA GLY A 73 -5.28 -4.42 4.94
C GLY A 73 -3.89 -4.72 4.38
N ILE A 74 -3.50 -3.97 3.34
CA ILE A 74 -2.21 -4.15 2.65
C ILE A 74 -1.03 -3.92 3.58
N ILE A 75 -0.98 -2.80 4.31
CA ILE A 75 0.16 -2.43 5.17
C ILE A 75 0.49 -3.52 6.20
N PRO A 76 -0.43 -3.95 7.08
CA PRO A 76 -0.11 -4.95 8.09
C PRO A 76 0.27 -6.31 7.49
N ARG A 77 -0.32 -6.71 6.36
CA ARG A 77 0.05 -7.96 5.67
C ARG A 77 1.42 -7.89 5.00
N THR A 78 1.78 -6.75 4.42
CA THR A 78 3.14 -6.53 3.89
C THR A 78 4.17 -6.60 5.02
N LEU A 79 3.89 -5.99 6.18
CA LEU A 79 4.79 -6.09 7.33
C LEU A 79 4.93 -7.54 7.81
N GLU A 80 3.83 -8.28 7.92
CA GLU A 80 3.84 -9.71 8.26
C GLU A 80 4.72 -10.51 7.28
N ALA A 81 4.56 -10.33 5.97
CA ALA A 81 5.40 -10.99 4.96
C ALA A 81 6.90 -10.64 5.09
N VAL A 82 7.22 -9.40 5.47
CA VAL A 82 8.62 -9.01 5.71
C VAL A 82 9.19 -9.70 6.96
N PHE A 83 8.44 -9.70 8.06
CA PHE A 83 8.94 -10.18 9.36
C PHE A 83 8.88 -11.70 9.52
N GLU A 84 7.82 -12.33 9.04
CA GLU A 84 7.56 -13.75 9.26
C GLU A 84 8.14 -14.61 8.14
N ASP A 85 8.16 -14.12 6.90
CA ASP A 85 8.62 -14.89 5.75
C ASP A 85 10.04 -14.48 5.30
N PHE A 86 10.26 -13.18 5.07
CA PHE A 86 11.51 -12.71 4.45
C PHE A 86 12.70 -12.70 5.41
N LEU A 87 12.60 -11.99 6.55
CA LEU A 87 13.74 -11.84 7.47
C LEU A 87 14.31 -13.19 7.98
N PRO A 88 13.48 -14.20 8.35
CA PRO A 88 14.01 -15.49 8.79
C PRO A 88 14.68 -16.30 7.68
N SER A 89 14.31 -16.07 6.41
CA SER A 89 14.90 -16.74 5.25
C SER A 89 16.12 -16.01 4.68
N CYS A 90 16.30 -14.74 5.03
CA CYS A 90 17.40 -13.91 4.56
C CYS A 90 18.72 -14.33 5.22
N GLN A 91 19.75 -14.57 4.40
CA GLN A 91 21.11 -14.91 4.86
C GLN A 91 22.01 -13.69 5.06
N GLU A 92 21.53 -12.51 4.67
CA GLU A 92 22.25 -11.25 4.75
C GLU A 92 21.75 -10.41 5.93
N GLU A 93 22.63 -9.55 6.47
CA GLU A 93 22.21 -8.56 7.47
C GLU A 93 21.39 -7.47 6.79
N VAL A 94 20.07 -7.52 6.94
CA VAL A 94 19.13 -6.52 6.40
C VAL A 94 18.58 -5.66 7.53
N SER A 95 18.59 -4.35 7.33
CA SER A 95 17.91 -3.40 8.22
C SER A 95 16.60 -2.93 7.58
N VAL A 96 15.50 -3.01 8.32
CA VAL A 96 14.16 -2.59 7.84
C VAL A 96 13.70 -1.37 8.64
N SER A 97 13.22 -0.34 7.95
CA SER A 97 12.68 0.87 8.58
C SER A 97 11.38 1.28 7.91
N VAL A 98 10.50 1.94 8.68
CA VAL A 98 9.23 2.50 8.18
C VAL A 98 9.21 4.00 8.43
N SER A 99 8.61 4.70 7.48
CA SER A 99 8.22 6.10 7.59
C SER A 99 6.74 6.20 7.19
N MET A 100 5.99 7.06 7.86
CA MET A 100 4.57 7.28 7.58
C MET A 100 4.31 8.78 7.51
N LEU A 101 3.86 9.25 6.35
CA LEU A 101 3.77 10.67 6.04
C LEU A 101 2.34 11.03 5.64
N GLU A 102 1.85 12.16 6.13
CA GLU A 102 0.60 12.78 5.68
C GLU A 102 0.91 14.03 4.86
N ILE A 103 0.25 14.18 3.72
CA ILE A 103 0.21 15.44 2.97
C ILE A 103 -1.21 16.00 3.10
N TYR A 104 -1.35 17.10 3.82
CA TYR A 104 -2.62 17.78 4.03
C TYR A 104 -2.49 19.28 3.77
N MET A 105 -3.29 19.81 2.84
CA MET A 105 -3.23 21.21 2.40
C MET A 105 -1.79 21.68 2.08
N GLU A 106 -1.08 20.91 1.24
CA GLU A 106 0.31 21.19 0.83
C GLU A 106 1.34 21.19 1.97
N ARG A 107 0.95 20.74 3.18
CA ARG A 107 1.86 20.56 4.30
C ARG A 107 2.15 19.08 4.49
N LEU A 108 3.42 18.78 4.72
CA LEU A 108 3.89 17.42 4.96
C LEU A 108 4.08 17.23 6.46
N ARG A 109 3.52 16.15 7.00
CA ARG A 109 3.59 15.82 8.43
C ARG A 109 4.11 14.41 8.62
N ASP A 110 4.96 14.25 9.61
CA ASP A 110 5.41 12.93 10.04
C ASP A 110 4.41 12.33 11.03
N LEU A 111 3.74 11.25 10.62
CA LEU A 111 2.78 10.53 11.45
C LEU A 111 3.46 9.67 12.52
N LEU A 112 4.75 9.39 12.40
CA LEU A 112 5.52 8.66 13.41
C LEU A 112 6.13 9.57 14.48
N SER A 113 6.08 10.90 14.30
CA SER A 113 6.75 11.91 15.15
C SER A 113 5.80 12.95 15.72
N ASP A 114 4.76 12.53 16.44
CA ASP A 114 3.74 13.41 17.05
C ASP A 114 3.15 14.48 16.08
N GLY A 115 3.15 14.20 14.77
CA GLY A 115 2.66 15.13 13.75
C GLY A 115 3.61 16.28 13.41
N ALA A 116 4.92 16.13 13.64
CA ALA A 116 5.92 17.14 13.30
C ALA A 116 5.82 17.54 11.81
N GLU A 117 5.79 18.85 11.54
CA GLU A 117 5.77 19.39 10.18
C GLU A 117 7.15 19.23 9.54
N LEU A 118 7.18 18.65 8.35
CA LEU A 118 8.39 18.35 7.61
C LEU A 118 8.58 19.35 6.48
N SER A 119 9.83 19.71 6.21
CA SER A 119 10.17 20.52 5.04
C SER A 119 10.60 19.63 3.88
N VAL A 120 10.18 20.01 2.68
CA VAL A 120 10.64 19.40 1.45
C VAL A 120 11.91 20.12 1.02
N ALA A 121 13.00 19.38 0.95
CA ALA A 121 14.27 19.84 0.38
C ALA A 121 14.49 19.16 -0.98
N GLU A 122 14.99 19.89 -1.95
CA GLU A 122 15.34 19.35 -3.26
C GLU A 122 16.85 19.19 -3.33
N ASP A 123 17.33 17.98 -3.61
CA ASP A 123 18.76 17.75 -3.88
C ASP A 123 19.11 18.13 -5.34
N ARG A 124 20.41 18.26 -5.65
CA ARG A 124 20.95 18.56 -6.99
C ARG A 124 20.49 17.61 -8.10
N HIS A 125 19.94 16.46 -7.73
CA HIS A 125 19.37 15.46 -8.64
C HIS A 125 17.83 15.53 -8.76
N GLN A 126 17.19 16.60 -8.26
CA GLN A 126 15.71 16.77 -8.21
C GLN A 126 14.98 15.69 -7.38
N LEU A 127 15.71 15.03 -6.47
CA LEU A 127 15.11 14.15 -5.48
C LEU A 127 14.53 15.01 -4.36
N HIS A 128 13.24 14.87 -4.10
CA HIS A 128 12.57 15.49 -2.97
C HIS A 128 12.87 14.68 -1.71
N LEU A 129 13.66 15.26 -0.82
CA LEU A 129 13.99 14.72 0.50
C LEU A 129 13.07 15.35 1.53
N THR A 130 12.43 14.53 2.37
CA THR A 130 11.72 15.00 3.56
C THR A 130 12.71 15.21 4.70
N ALA A 131 13.16 16.45 4.89
CA ALA A 131 14.10 16.76 5.94
C ALA A 131 13.44 16.57 7.31
N GLY A 132 13.98 15.66 8.12
CA GLY A 132 13.50 15.37 9.47
C GLY A 132 12.47 14.24 9.59
N ALA A 133 12.13 13.55 8.49
CA ALA A 133 11.26 12.37 8.57
C ALA A 133 11.93 11.28 9.41
N GLN A 134 11.21 10.74 10.40
CA GLN A 134 11.71 9.65 11.20
C GLN A 134 11.61 8.33 10.44
N HIS A 135 12.74 7.65 10.38
CA HIS A 135 12.82 6.24 10.03
C HIS A 135 12.83 5.46 11.33
N LYS A 136 11.68 4.90 11.72
CA LYS A 136 11.64 4.04 12.90
C LYS A 136 12.08 2.64 12.49
N PRO A 137 13.12 2.07 13.14
CA PRO A 137 13.40 0.65 12.96
C PRO A 137 12.17 -0.11 13.42
N LEU A 138 11.73 -1.05 12.59
CA LEU A 138 10.47 -1.75 12.81
C LEU A 138 10.48 -2.63 14.06
N ASP A 139 11.66 -3.01 14.56
CA ASP A 139 11.86 -3.71 15.83
C ASP A 139 11.22 -2.98 17.03
N LEU A 140 11.05 -1.65 16.93
CA LEU A 140 10.42 -0.80 17.94
C LEU A 140 8.90 -0.61 17.75
N LEU A 141 8.34 -1.07 16.62
CA LEU A 141 6.91 -0.92 16.28
C LEU A 141 6.08 -2.18 16.56
N VAL A 142 6.73 -3.32 16.80
CA VAL A 142 6.08 -4.63 17.04
C VAL A 142 6.02 -5.00 18.54
N GLN A 143 6.31 -4.05 19.45
CA GLN A 143 6.18 -4.22 20.91
C GLN A 143 4.84 -3.71 21.42
#